data_AF-A0A7J9MN55-F1
#
_entry.id   AF-A0A7J9MN55-F1
#
_cell.length_a   1.000
_cell.length_b   1.000
_cell.length_c   1.000
_cell.angle_alpha   90.00
_cell.angle_beta   90.00
_cell.angle_gamma   90.00
#
_symmetry.space_group_name_H-M   'P 1'
#
loop_
_entity.id
_entity.type
_entity.pdbx_description
1 polymer ?
#
loop_
_entity_poly.entity_id
_entity_poly.type
_entity_poly.pdbx_seq_one_letter_code
_entity_poly.pdbx_strand_id
1 'polypeptide(L)'
;MRSKEIIPQGRMVLTLIARKNPNPYDEGYRLELLAKPLLDLVAQGVIKEADMDSFNLHLAMKKWLSLLRGKYLLKLTSYKFCTEQQGNKHLGFNFYIKMGKNIANTMTAILEPILYCHFGDAIIEEGLQQMQQIL
;
A
#
# COMPACT_ATOMS: atom_id res chain seq x y z
N MET A 1 6.29 18.20 -15.25
CA MET A 1 7.51 18.75 -14.62
C MET A 1 8.78 18.06 -15.12
N ARG A 2 8.86 16.73 -15.22
CA ARG A 2 10.05 16.02 -15.72
C ARG A 2 10.44 16.28 -17.18
N SER A 3 9.54 16.78 -18.02
CA SER A 3 9.83 17.04 -19.45
C SER A 3 10.94 18.06 -19.71
N LYS A 4 11.25 18.93 -18.73
CA LYS A 4 12.34 19.91 -18.84
C LYS A 4 13.71 19.34 -18.47
N GLU A 5 13.74 18.21 -17.74
CA GLU A 5 14.96 17.55 -17.27
C GLU A 5 15.41 16.44 -18.24
N ILE A 6 14.50 15.95 -19.07
CA ILE A 6 14.79 14.91 -20.05
C ILE A 6 15.44 15.57 -21.28
N ILE A 7 16.61 15.06 -21.67
CA ILE A 7 17.31 15.49 -22.89
C ILE A 7 16.47 15.22 -24.15
N PRO A 8 16.72 15.92 -25.26
CA PRO A 8 16.06 15.63 -26.53
C PRO A 8 16.13 14.12 -26.87
N GLN A 9 14.98 13.53 -27.23
CA GLN A 9 14.79 12.09 -27.51
C GLN A 9 14.97 11.13 -26.32
N GLY A 10 15.27 11.64 -25.12
CA GLY A 10 15.33 10.86 -23.89
C GLY A 10 13.97 10.23 -23.54
N ARG A 11 14.01 9.06 -22.89
CA ARG A 11 12.82 8.31 -22.49
C ARG A 11 12.81 8.11 -20.98
N MET A 12 11.62 8.09 -20.41
CA MET A 12 11.39 7.78 -19.00
C MET A 12 10.51 6.53 -18.90
N VAL A 13 10.91 5.61 -18.03
CA VAL A 13 10.11 4.44 -17.68
C VAL A 13 9.59 4.65 -16.27
N LEU A 14 8.27 4.57 -16.09
CA LEU A 14 7.62 4.69 -14.79
C LEU A 14 6.86 3.40 -14.50
N THR A 15 7.14 2.82 -13.34
CA THR A 15 6.36 1.70 -12.78
C THR A 15 5.58 2.23 -11.59
N LEU A 16 4.26 2.14 -11.65
CA LEU A 16 3.36 2.69 -10.64
C LEU A 16 2.32 1.64 -10.26
N ILE A 17 1.90 1.66 -9.00
CA ILE A 17 0.73 0.93 -8.56
C ILE A 17 -0.50 1.71 -9.03
N ALA A 18 -1.37 1.02 -9.76
CA ALA A 18 -2.58 1.60 -10.32
C ALA A 18 -3.75 0.66 -10.09
N ARG A 19 -4.92 1.26 -9.90
CA ARG A 19 -6.19 0.52 -9.77
C ARG A 19 -6.92 0.49 -11.10
N LYS A 20 -7.55 -0.65 -11.39
CA LYS A 20 -8.39 -0.80 -12.59
C LYS A 20 -9.80 -0.33 -12.27
N ASN A 21 -10.33 -0.71 -11.11
CA ASN A 21 -11.66 -0.32 -10.69
C ASN A 21 -11.74 1.20 -10.43
N PRO A 22 -12.72 1.90 -11.03
CA PRO A 22 -12.99 3.30 -10.70
C PRO A 22 -13.36 3.52 -9.23
N ASN A 23 -14.00 2.53 -8.58
CA ASN A 23 -14.32 2.55 -7.16
C ASN A 23 -13.04 2.33 -6.33
N PRO A 24 -12.63 3.28 -5.48
CA PRO A 24 -11.43 3.13 -4.64
C PRO A 24 -11.58 2.06 -3.56
N TYR A 25 -12.80 1.76 -3.13
CA TYR A 25 -13.08 0.83 -2.05
C TYR A 25 -12.99 -0.64 -2.51
N ASP A 26 -13.22 -0.91 -3.80
CA ASP A 26 -13.27 -2.28 -4.33
C ASP A 26 -11.90 -2.94 -4.54
N GLU A 27 -10.78 -2.22 -4.46
CA GLU A 27 -9.41 -2.77 -4.64
C GLU A 27 -8.50 -2.43 -3.44
N GLY A 28 -9.08 -1.85 -2.38
CA GLY A 28 -8.39 -1.29 -1.21
C GLY A 28 -8.12 -2.28 -0.06
N TYR A 29 -8.44 -3.57 -0.24
CA TYR A 29 -8.50 -4.59 0.82
C TYR A 29 -7.27 -4.69 1.72
N ARG A 30 -6.11 -4.19 1.26
CA ARG A 30 -4.84 -4.28 1.99
C ARG A 30 -4.64 -3.19 3.03
N LEU A 31 -5.25 -2.01 2.85
CA LEU A 31 -5.12 -0.91 3.81
C LEU A 31 -6.17 -0.99 4.92
N GLU A 32 -7.33 -1.60 4.65
CA GLU A 32 -8.35 -1.86 5.67
C GLU A 32 -7.82 -2.71 6.82
N LEU A 33 -6.87 -3.62 6.54
CA LEU A 33 -6.21 -4.45 7.54
C LEU A 33 -5.40 -3.65 8.57
N LEU A 34 -5.10 -2.37 8.30
CA LEU A 34 -4.42 -1.47 9.24
C LEU A 34 -5.36 -0.83 10.24
N ALA A 35 -6.66 -0.71 9.90
CA ALA A 35 -7.62 -0.02 10.76
C ALA A 35 -7.74 -0.72 12.11
N LYS A 36 -7.81 -2.05 12.11
CA LYS A 36 -7.95 -2.84 13.34
C LYS A 36 -6.77 -2.66 14.32
N PRO A 37 -5.50 -2.89 13.94
CA PRO A 37 -4.38 -2.67 14.85
C PRO A 37 -4.29 -1.21 15.33
N LEU A 38 -4.56 -0.22 14.48
CA LEU A 38 -4.55 1.19 14.91
C LEU A 38 -5.64 1.48 15.95
N LEU A 39 -6.85 0.96 15.77
CA LEU A 39 -7.93 1.10 16.75
C LEU A 39 -7.62 0.36 18.06
N ASP A 40 -6.91 -0.77 18.00
CA ASP A 40 -6.48 -1.49 19.20
C ASP A 40 -5.46 -0.68 20.00
N LEU A 41 -4.55 0.04 19.33
CA LEU A 41 -3.61 0.96 19.99
C LEU A 41 -4.32 2.17 20.63
N VAL A 42 -5.41 2.66 20.02
CA VAL A 42 -6.27 3.68 20.64
C VAL A 42 -6.94 3.13 21.90
N ALA A 43 -7.50 1.92 21.84
CA ALA A 43 -8.12 1.27 22.99
C ALA A 43 -7.13 0.98 24.13
N GLN A 44 -5.87 0.74 23.80
CA GLN A 44 -4.76 0.57 24.76
C GLN A 44 -4.25 1.90 25.34
N GLY A 45 -4.69 3.04 24.79
CA GLY A 45 -4.24 4.38 25.20
C GLY A 45 -2.85 4.76 24.68
N VAL A 46 -2.30 3.97 23.76
CA VAL A 46 -0.99 4.21 23.12
C VAL A 46 -1.09 5.37 22.12
N ILE A 47 -2.19 5.39 21.35
CA ILE A 47 -2.53 6.46 20.41
C ILE A 47 -3.72 7.23 20.95
N LYS A 48 -3.68 8.57 20.85
CA LYS A 48 -4.84 9.40 21.19
C LYS A 48 -5.91 9.29 20.11
N GLU A 49 -7.17 9.22 20.50
CA GLU A 49 -8.30 9.20 19.58
C GLU A 49 -8.26 10.37 18.57
N ALA A 50 -7.93 11.59 19.04
CA ALA A 50 -7.79 12.75 18.16
C ALA A 50 -6.66 12.63 17.12
N ASP A 51 -5.57 11.94 17.46
CA ASP A 51 -4.48 11.68 16.51
C ASP A 51 -4.93 10.65 15.47
N MET A 52 -5.72 9.65 15.87
CA MET A 52 -6.35 8.69 14.95
C MET A 52 -7.37 9.35 14.01
N ASP A 53 -8.25 10.20 14.55
CA ASP A 53 -9.29 10.90 13.78
C ASP A 53 -8.71 11.85 12.70
N SER A 54 -7.53 12.42 12.98
CA SER A 54 -6.82 13.29 12.04
C SER A 54 -5.99 12.51 11.02
N PHE A 55 -5.69 11.23 11.26
CA PHE A 55 -4.86 10.41 10.38
C PHE A 55 -5.61 10.04 9.09
N ASN A 56 -5.02 10.40 7.95
CA ASN A 56 -5.56 10.04 6.63
C ASN A 56 -4.46 9.52 5.71
N LEU A 57 -4.45 8.21 5.47
CA LEU A 57 -3.48 7.57 4.59
C LEU A 57 -3.83 7.80 3.11
N HIS A 58 -3.16 8.77 2.49
CA HIS A 58 -3.27 9.03 1.06
C HIS A 58 -2.28 8.19 0.24
N LEU A 59 -2.47 6.86 0.21
CA LEU A 59 -1.76 6.01 -0.76
C LEU A 59 -2.46 6.15 -2.12
N ALA A 60 -2.06 7.17 -2.89
CA ALA A 60 -2.71 7.51 -4.15
C ALA A 60 -2.50 6.42 -5.23
N MET A 61 -3.31 5.36 -5.20
CA MET A 61 -3.45 4.43 -6.31
C MET A 61 -4.12 5.15 -7.46
N LYS A 62 -3.32 5.55 -8.46
CA LYS A 62 -3.83 6.26 -9.62
C LYS A 62 -4.81 5.35 -10.36
N LYS A 63 -5.97 5.90 -10.73
CA LYS A 63 -6.87 5.23 -11.66
C LYS A 63 -6.10 5.00 -12.96
N TRP A 64 -6.01 3.76 -13.42
CA TRP A 64 -5.28 3.40 -14.63
C TRP A 64 -5.59 4.32 -15.82
N LEU A 65 -6.87 4.64 -16.03
CA LEU A 65 -7.36 5.55 -17.07
C LEU A 65 -6.78 6.97 -17.00
N SER A 66 -6.39 7.45 -15.81
CA SER A 66 -5.75 8.77 -15.67
C SER A 66 -4.33 8.79 -16.26
N LEU A 67 -3.65 7.64 -16.33
CA LEU A 67 -2.31 7.52 -16.89
C LEU A 67 -2.32 7.64 -18.42
N LEU A 68 -3.40 7.19 -19.06
CA LEU A 68 -3.59 7.27 -20.52
C LEU A 68 -3.69 8.70 -21.05
N ARG A 69 -4.00 9.67 -20.19
CA ARG A 69 -4.11 11.09 -20.57
C ARG A 69 -2.75 11.81 -20.64
N GLY A 70 -1.65 11.09 -20.45
CA GLY A 70 -0.31 11.66 -20.48
C GLY A 70 0.10 12.11 -21.89
N LYS A 71 0.31 13.41 -22.09
CA LYS A 71 0.78 14.03 -23.35
C LYS A 71 2.09 13.41 -23.92
N TYR A 72 2.85 12.70 -23.09
CA TYR A 72 4.15 12.10 -23.42
C TYR A 72 4.16 10.57 -23.31
N LEU A 73 2.99 9.94 -23.28
CA LEU A 73 2.87 8.48 -23.14
C LEU A 73 3.16 7.80 -24.48
N LEU A 74 4.28 7.07 -24.56
CA LEU A 74 4.66 6.28 -25.74
C LEU A 74 4.12 4.85 -25.67
N LYS A 75 4.20 4.23 -24.50
CA LYS A 75 3.75 2.86 -24.26
C LYS A 75 3.26 2.73 -22.83
N LEU A 76 2.15 2.02 -22.67
CA LEU A 76 1.59 1.68 -21.38
C LEU A 76 1.34 0.19 -21.32
N THR A 77 1.86 -0.47 -20.29
CA THR A 77 1.65 -1.90 -20.06
C THR A 77 1.13 -2.11 -18.65
N SER A 78 -0.03 -2.73 -18.50
CA SER A 78 -0.60 -3.11 -17.19
C SER A 78 -0.35 -4.59 -16.94
N TYR A 79 -0.01 -4.91 -15.71
CA TYR A 79 0.01 -6.29 -15.21
C TYR A 79 -0.83 -6.35 -13.95
N LYS A 80 -1.75 -7.32 -13.87
CA LYS A 80 -2.48 -7.60 -12.64
C LYS A 80 -1.58 -8.47 -11.76
N PHE A 81 -1.15 -7.92 -10.63
CA PHE A 81 -0.43 -8.69 -9.63
C PHE A 81 -1.43 -9.41 -8.73
N CYS A 82 -1.84 -10.62 -9.12
CA CYS A 82 -2.67 -11.47 -8.26
C CYS A 82 -1.79 -12.11 -7.18
N THR A 83 -2.01 -11.76 -5.91
CA THR A 83 -1.48 -12.53 -4.78
C THR A 83 -2.23 -13.85 -4.62
N GLU A 84 -3.51 -13.88 -5.00
CA GLU A 84 -4.28 -15.11 -5.10
C GLU A 84 -3.95 -15.81 -6.42
N GLN A 85 -3.07 -16.80 -6.38
CA GLN A 85 -3.03 -17.79 -7.46
C GLN A 85 -4.30 -18.64 -7.36
N GLN A 86 -5.41 -18.12 -7.88
CA GLN A 86 -6.65 -18.86 -8.08
C GLN A 86 -6.33 -20.13 -8.85
N GLY A 87 -6.38 -21.27 -8.16
CA GLY A 87 -6.44 -22.59 -8.78
C GLY A 87 -5.21 -23.48 -8.67
N ASN A 88 -4.10 -23.06 -8.06
CA ASN A 88 -2.97 -23.98 -7.87
C ASN A 88 -3.12 -24.80 -6.58
N LYS A 89 -3.96 -25.84 -6.64
CA LYS A 89 -4.24 -26.78 -5.53
C LYS A 89 -3.00 -27.49 -4.97
N HIS A 90 -1.84 -27.34 -5.61
CA HIS A 90 -0.54 -27.86 -5.16
C HIS A 90 0.23 -26.94 -4.20
N LEU A 91 -0.21 -25.69 -4.00
CA LEU A 91 0.43 -24.79 -3.04
C LEU A 91 -0.02 -25.17 -1.63
N GLY A 92 0.88 -25.81 -0.87
CA GLY A 92 0.62 -26.19 0.52
C GLY A 92 0.46 -24.99 1.45
N PHE A 93 -0.13 -25.21 2.63
CA PHE A 93 -0.38 -24.19 3.66
C PHE A 93 0.85 -23.31 3.97
N ASN A 94 2.04 -23.91 4.02
CA ASN A 94 3.31 -23.20 4.25
C ASN A 94 3.62 -22.11 3.22
N PHE A 95 3.17 -22.28 1.97
CA PHE A 95 3.33 -21.26 0.94
C PHE A 95 2.51 -20.01 1.27
N TYR A 96 1.25 -20.18 1.65
CA TYR A 96 0.37 -19.06 1.99
C TYR A 96 0.84 -18.33 3.25
N ILE A 97 1.33 -19.05 4.26
CA ILE A 97 1.95 -18.44 5.45
C ILE A 97 3.16 -17.59 5.07
N LYS A 98 4.05 -18.11 4.21
CA LYS A 98 5.21 -17.35 3.73
C LYS A 98 4.78 -16.13 2.91
N MET A 99 3.73 -16.26 2.10
CA MET A 99 3.20 -15.17 1.30
C MET A 99 2.59 -14.06 2.16
N GLY A 100 1.78 -14.41 3.17
CA GLY A 100 1.24 -13.46 4.14
C GLY A 100 2.35 -12.68 4.84
N LYS A 101 3.34 -13.38 5.41
CA LYS A 101 4.51 -12.76 6.04
C LYS A 101 5.26 -11.79 5.12
N ASN A 102 5.44 -12.14 3.85
CA ASN A 102 6.09 -11.25 2.89
C ASN A 102 5.24 -9.99 2.60
N ILE A 103 3.92 -10.14 2.51
CA ILE A 103 2.99 -9.01 2.32
C ILE A 103 3.02 -8.11 3.56
N ALA A 104 2.92 -8.68 4.76
CA ALA A 104 3.02 -7.97 6.03
C ALA A 104 4.30 -7.15 6.13
N ASN A 105 5.45 -7.79 5.95
CA ASN A 105 6.74 -7.12 6.00
C ASN A 105 6.87 -5.98 4.98
N THR A 106 6.34 -6.18 3.76
CA THR A 106 6.36 -5.14 2.72
C THR A 106 5.48 -3.95 3.11
N MET A 107 4.28 -4.20 3.64
CA MET A 107 3.36 -3.15 4.08
C MET A 107 3.93 -2.40 5.28
N THR A 108 4.45 -3.11 6.27
CA THR A 108 5.15 -2.52 7.43
C THR A 108 6.24 -1.56 6.96
N ALA A 109 7.14 -2.00 6.07
CA ALA A 109 8.22 -1.15 5.57
C ALA A 109 7.74 0.10 4.82
N ILE A 110 6.58 0.04 4.14
CA ILE A 110 5.97 1.19 3.44
C ILE A 110 5.34 2.17 4.44
N LEU A 111 4.68 1.64 5.47
CA LEU A 111 3.81 2.42 6.36
C LEU A 111 4.52 2.95 7.58
N GLU A 112 5.54 2.24 8.08
CA GLU A 112 6.35 2.63 9.23
C GLU A 112 6.77 4.11 9.21
N PRO A 113 7.39 4.65 8.14
CA PRO A 113 7.76 6.07 8.13
C PRO A 113 6.55 7.01 8.16
N ILE A 114 5.42 6.62 7.54
CA ILE A 114 4.20 7.44 7.50
C ILE A 114 3.55 7.50 8.89
N LEU A 115 3.45 6.33 9.52
CA LEU A 115 2.91 6.15 10.85
C LEU A 115 3.78 6.85 11.88
N TYR A 116 5.11 6.72 11.78
CA TYR A 116 6.04 7.42 12.63
C TYR A 116 5.92 8.94 12.53
N CYS A 117 5.80 9.48 11.30
CA CYS A 117 5.64 10.90 11.10
C CYS A 117 4.36 11.48 11.73
N HIS A 118 3.30 10.67 11.89
CA HIS A 118 2.02 11.12 12.43
C HIS A 118 1.85 10.83 13.93
N PHE A 119 2.21 9.62 14.36
CA PHE A 119 2.00 9.14 15.74
C PHE A 119 3.26 9.21 16.62
N GLY A 120 4.44 9.47 16.04
CA GLY A 120 5.71 9.53 16.76
C GLY A 120 6.16 8.17 17.31
N ASP A 121 6.96 8.20 18.37
CA ASP A 121 7.54 6.99 18.99
C ASP A 121 6.47 6.03 19.56
N ALA A 122 5.23 6.51 19.78
CA ALA A 122 4.13 5.71 20.31
C ALA A 122 3.80 4.47 19.44
N ILE A 123 4.14 4.48 18.15
CA ILE A 123 3.74 3.40 17.23
C ILE A 123 4.87 2.41 16.88
N ILE A 124 6.13 2.74 17.17
CA ILE A 124 7.29 2.00 16.64
C ILE A 124 7.34 0.57 17.18
N GLU A 125 7.10 0.32 18.46
CA GLU A 125 7.25 -1.05 19.00
C GLU A 125 5.94 -1.83 18.98
N GLU A 126 4.89 -1.30 19.59
CA GLU A 126 3.63 -2.03 19.80
C GLU A 126 2.78 -2.09 18.52
N GLY A 127 2.76 -1.00 17.75
CA GLY A 127 1.97 -0.92 16.53
C GLY A 127 2.54 -1.74 15.38
N LEU A 128 3.87 -1.73 15.18
CA LEU A 128 4.49 -2.54 14.14
C LEU A 128 4.33 -4.04 14.40
N GLN A 129 4.44 -4.49 15.66
CA GLN A 129 4.18 -5.89 16.01
C GLN A 129 2.73 -6.31 15.79
N GLN A 130 1.75 -5.49 16.18
CA GLN A 130 0.34 -5.81 16.00
C GLN A 130 -0.05 -5.86 14.51
N MET A 131 0.50 -4.97 13.68
CA MET A 131 0.31 -5.03 12.22
C MET A 131 0.92 -6.29 11.60
N GLN A 132 2.07 -6.76 12.08
CA GLN A 132 2.70 -8.00 11.60
C GLN A 132 1.94 -9.27 11.99
N GLN A 133 1.09 -9.24 13.02
CA GLN A 133 0.26 -10.40 13.41
C GLN A 133 -1.05 -10.49 12.62
N ILE A 134 -1.52 -9.37 12.06
CA ILE A 134 -2.82 -9.26 11.38
C ILE A 134 -2.66 -9.37 9.84
N LEU A 135 -1.53 -8.94 9.29
CA LEU A 135 -1.18 -8.99 7.86
C LEU A 135 -0.51 -10.32 7.46
#